data_AF-A0A3D3ZM80-F1
#
_entry.id   AF-A0A3D3ZM80-F1
#
_cell.length_a   1.000
_cell.length_b   1.000
_cell.length_c   1.000
_cell.angle_alpha   90.00
_cell.angle_beta   90.00
_cell.angle_gamma   90.00
#
_symmetry.space_group_name_H-M   'P 1'
#
loop_
_entity.id
_entity.type
_entity.pdbx_description
1 polymer ?
#
loop_
_entity_poly.entity_id
_entity_poly.type
_entity_poly.pdbx_seq_one_letter_code
_entity_poly.pdbx_strand_id
1 'polypeptide(L)'
;MQEQTKIKPSYAGICKFCRGEFEKAKMSQHLKNCKERARMEAETAKSSKGKKFVQTKLFHIVLEGKYNPQYWMHIEMPTDAQLIELDDFIRAVWVECCDHLSAFQIGEFYYESEPPSFDFSNIEILNPDEAASMEV
;
A
#
# COMPACT_ATOMS: atom_id res chain seq x y z
N MET A 1 -44.74 9.78 -8.37
CA MET A 1 -43.52 9.34 -7.68
C MET A 1 -42.45 9.16 -8.74
N GLN A 2 -41.50 10.08 -8.85
CA GLN A 2 -40.35 9.92 -9.73
C GLN A 2 -39.29 9.14 -8.98
N GLU A 3 -38.94 7.97 -9.50
CA GLU A 3 -37.89 7.10 -8.98
C GLU A 3 -36.55 7.78 -9.24
N GLN A 4 -36.00 8.41 -8.19
CA GLN A 4 -34.67 9.02 -8.26
C GLN A 4 -33.65 7.90 -8.35
N THR A 5 -33.03 7.73 -9.52
CA THR A 5 -31.91 6.83 -9.70
C THR A 5 -30.75 7.32 -8.83
N LYS A 6 -30.47 6.61 -7.74
CA LYS A 6 -29.33 6.86 -6.86
C LYS A 6 -28.03 6.69 -7.68
N ILE A 7 -27.45 7.79 -8.15
CA ILE A 7 -26.16 7.76 -8.84
C ILE A 7 -25.11 7.33 -7.81
N LYS A 8 -24.55 6.13 -7.97
CA LYS A 8 -23.41 5.70 -7.15
C LYS A 8 -22.22 6.61 -7.46
N PRO A 9 -21.56 7.19 -6.45
CA PRO A 9 -20.35 7.96 -6.70
C PRO A 9 -19.30 7.05 -7.35
N SER A 10 -18.70 7.54 -8.44
CA SER A 10 -17.61 6.88 -9.15
C SER A 10 -16.29 7.50 -8.69
N TYR A 11 -15.37 6.66 -8.23
CA TYR A 11 -14.04 7.10 -7.80
C TYR A 11 -13.03 6.62 -8.82
N ALA A 12 -12.38 7.58 -9.47
CA ALA A 12 -11.36 7.33 -10.47
C ALA A 12 -9.97 7.22 -9.83
N GLY A 13 -9.08 6.49 -10.51
CA GLY A 13 -7.71 6.28 -10.08
C GLY A 13 -6.81 6.04 -11.29
N ILE A 14 -5.51 6.27 -11.10
CA ILE A 14 -4.53 6.27 -12.17
C ILE A 14 -3.79 4.92 -12.18
N CYS A 15 -3.70 4.29 -13.34
CA CYS A 15 -2.90 3.09 -13.52
C CYS A 15 -1.40 3.42 -13.47
N LYS A 16 -0.63 2.73 -12.62
CA LYS A 16 0.83 2.92 -12.52
C LYS A 16 1.58 2.65 -13.83
N PHE A 17 1.09 1.71 -14.64
CA PHE A 17 1.75 1.26 -15.87
C PHE A 17 1.48 2.20 -17.04
N CYS A 18 0.21 2.34 -17.45
CA CYS A 18 -0.15 3.13 -18.63
C CYS A 18 -0.53 4.59 -18.33
N ARG A 19 -0.59 4.98 -17.05
CA ARG A 19 -1.03 6.32 -16.60
C ARG A 19 -2.46 6.72 -17.01
N GLY A 20 -3.26 5.78 -17.52
CA GLY A 20 -4.67 5.99 -17.81
C GLY A 20 -5.50 6.09 -16.53
N GLU A 21 -6.58 6.86 -16.60
CA GLU A 21 -7.56 7.02 -15.53
C GLU A 21 -8.71 6.02 -15.68
N PHE A 22 -9.03 5.31 -14.61
CA PHE A 22 -10.08 4.29 -14.60
C PHE A 22 -10.90 4.35 -13.32
N GLU A 23 -12.18 4.05 -13.43
CA GLU A 23 -13.06 3.85 -12.28
C GLU A 23 -12.62 2.61 -11.49
N LYS A 24 -12.73 2.67 -10.15
CA LYS A 24 -12.41 1.55 -9.24
C LYS A 24 -12.94 0.20 -9.71
N ALA A 25 -14.23 0.14 -10.10
CA ALA A 25 -14.88 -1.09 -10.54
C ALA A 25 -14.27 -1.69 -11.82
N LYS A 26 -13.65 -0.86 -12.66
CA LYS A 26 -13.02 -1.27 -13.93
C LYS A 26 -11.53 -1.52 -13.79
N MET A 27 -10.88 -1.02 -12.74
CA MET A 27 -9.43 -1.09 -12.57
C MET A 27 -8.91 -2.53 -12.53
N SER A 28 -9.57 -3.44 -11.81
CA SER A 28 -9.15 -4.86 -11.80
C SER A 28 -9.14 -5.49 -13.19
N GLN A 29 -10.16 -5.20 -14.01
CA GLN A 29 -10.23 -5.72 -15.37
C GLN A 29 -9.21 -5.02 -16.29
N HIS A 30 -8.97 -3.73 -16.09
CA HIS A 30 -7.94 -2.99 -16.79
C HIS A 30 -6.55 -3.59 -16.53
N LEU A 31 -6.17 -3.82 -15.26
CA LEU A 31 -4.84 -4.34 -14.90
C LEU A 31 -4.55 -5.71 -15.51
N LYS A 32 -5.57 -6.55 -15.71
CA LYS A 32 -5.43 -7.83 -16.42
C LYS A 32 -5.11 -7.68 -17.92
N ASN A 33 -5.56 -6.58 -18.54
CA ASN A 33 -5.45 -6.36 -19.98
C ASN A 33 -4.57 -5.15 -20.32
N CYS A 34 -3.83 -4.61 -19.36
CA CYS A 34 -3.02 -3.42 -19.55
C CYS A 34 -1.83 -3.75 -20.44
N LYS A 35 -1.82 -3.19 -21.65
CA LYS A 35 -0.76 -3.44 -22.66
C LYS A 35 0.63 -3.03 -22.15
N GLU A 36 0.71 -1.89 -21.46
CA GLU A 36 1.98 -1.41 -20.93
C GLU A 36 2.51 -2.31 -19.81
N ARG A 37 1.60 -2.84 -18.97
CA ARG A 37 1.96 -3.84 -17.97
C ARG A 37 2.55 -5.09 -18.62
N ALA A 38 1.86 -5.65 -19.62
CA ALA A 38 2.32 -6.84 -20.33
C ALA A 38 3.68 -6.61 -21.01
N ARG A 39 3.92 -5.40 -21.55
CA ARG A 39 5.21 -5.00 -22.11
C ARG A 39 6.31 -4.98 -21.05
N MET A 40 6.08 -4.32 -19.90
CA MET A 40 7.05 -4.25 -18.81
C MET A 40 7.39 -5.62 -18.24
N GLU A 41 6.40 -6.50 -18.09
CA GLU A 41 6.60 -7.89 -17.68
C GLU A 41 7.47 -8.65 -18.69
N ALA A 42 7.19 -8.51 -20.00
CA ALA A 42 7.99 -9.12 -21.06
C ALA A 42 9.44 -8.59 -21.10
N GLU A 43 9.64 -7.29 -20.87
CA GLU A 43 10.97 -6.68 -20.76
C GLU A 43 11.73 -7.20 -19.53
N THR A 44 11.06 -7.29 -18.38
CA THR A 44 11.63 -7.85 -17.15
C THR A 44 12.02 -9.31 -17.33
N ALA A 45 11.22 -10.09 -18.06
CA ALA A 45 11.46 -11.51 -18.30
C ALA A 45 12.68 -11.81 -19.21
N LYS A 46 13.31 -10.80 -19.84
CA LYS A 46 14.54 -10.98 -20.64
C LYS A 46 15.74 -11.41 -19.80
N SER A 47 15.73 -11.06 -18.52
CA SER A 47 16.76 -11.45 -17.53
C SER A 47 16.38 -12.78 -16.85
N SER A 48 17.35 -13.62 -16.50
CA SER A 48 17.09 -14.84 -15.72
C SER A 48 16.46 -14.54 -14.36
N LYS A 49 16.93 -13.48 -13.67
CA LYS A 49 16.35 -13.00 -12.40
C LYS A 49 14.94 -12.44 -12.62
N GLY A 50 14.77 -11.62 -13.66
CA GLY A 50 13.47 -11.02 -13.97
C GLY A 50 12.43 -12.03 -14.44
N LYS A 51 12.84 -13.09 -15.14
CA LYS A 51 11.99 -14.23 -15.49
C LYS A 51 11.47 -14.94 -14.25
N LYS A 52 12.33 -15.17 -13.24
CA LYS A 52 11.90 -15.74 -11.96
C LYS A 52 10.89 -14.83 -11.26
N PHE A 53 11.14 -13.52 -11.26
CA PHE A 53 10.24 -12.53 -10.66
C PHE A 53 8.85 -12.51 -11.32
N VAL A 54 8.78 -12.50 -12.65
CA VAL A 54 7.49 -12.52 -13.39
C VAL A 54 6.71 -13.83 -13.18
N GLN A 55 7.41 -14.93 -12.85
CA GLN A 55 6.80 -16.22 -12.55
C GLN A 55 6.39 -16.37 -11.07
N THR A 56 6.78 -15.43 -10.20
CA THR A 56 6.37 -15.43 -8.80
C THR A 56 4.85 -15.32 -8.71
N LYS A 57 4.25 -16.12 -7.82
CA LYS A 57 2.83 -16.01 -7.53
C LYS A 57 2.59 -14.75 -6.70
N LEU A 58 1.65 -13.93 -7.14
CA LEU A 58 1.30 -12.66 -6.50
C LEU A 58 -0.17 -12.69 -6.06
N PHE A 59 -0.44 -12.17 -4.88
CA PHE A 59 -1.78 -11.73 -4.50
C PHE A 59 -2.06 -10.39 -5.14
N HIS A 60 -3.23 -10.26 -5.77
CA HIS A 60 -3.80 -8.97 -6.14
C HIS A 60 -4.72 -8.51 -5.01
N ILE A 61 -4.28 -7.53 -4.24
CA ILE A 61 -5.00 -7.01 -3.07
C ILE A 61 -5.64 -5.67 -3.45
N VAL A 62 -6.92 -5.51 -3.10
CA VAL A 62 -7.63 -4.25 -3.23
C VAL A 62 -7.79 -3.65 -1.84
N LEU A 63 -7.19 -2.49 -1.64
CA LEU A 63 -7.28 -1.73 -0.40
C LEU A 63 -8.35 -0.64 -0.56
N GLU A 64 -9.21 -0.47 0.42
CA GLU A 64 -10.27 0.55 0.40
C GLU A 64 -10.53 1.15 1.79
N GLY A 65 -10.79 2.45 1.83
CA GLY A 65 -11.21 3.12 3.05
C GLY A 65 -12.63 2.72 3.42
N LYS A 66 -12.81 2.03 4.57
CA LYS A 66 -14.12 1.58 5.08
C LYS A 66 -15.20 2.68 5.08
N TYR A 67 -14.82 3.88 5.51
CA TYR A 67 -15.74 5.03 5.60
C TYR A 67 -15.53 6.06 4.49
N ASN A 68 -14.42 5.96 3.75
CA ASN A 68 -14.00 6.93 2.74
C ASN A 68 -13.71 6.19 1.42
N PRO A 69 -14.76 5.78 0.68
CA PRO A 69 -14.61 4.91 -0.50
C PRO A 69 -13.89 5.59 -1.68
N GLN A 70 -13.68 6.91 -1.64
CA GLN A 70 -12.80 7.61 -2.59
C GLN A 70 -11.34 7.20 -2.49
N TYR A 71 -10.90 6.71 -1.33
CA TYR A 71 -9.53 6.25 -1.15
C TYR A 71 -9.49 4.73 -1.35
N TRP A 72 -8.81 4.32 -2.42
CA TRP A 72 -8.62 2.93 -2.77
C TRP A 72 -7.33 2.77 -3.56
N MET A 73 -6.75 1.58 -3.51
CA MET A 73 -5.59 1.24 -4.32
C MET A 73 -5.56 -0.25 -4.64
N HIS A 74 -4.93 -0.60 -5.75
CA HIS A 74 -4.61 -1.98 -6.09
C HIS A 74 -3.12 -2.20 -5.91
N ILE A 75 -2.76 -3.25 -5.19
CA ILE A 75 -1.37 -3.65 -4.98
C ILE A 75 -1.16 -5.11 -5.36
N GLU A 76 0.09 -5.45 -5.65
CA GLU A 76 0.52 -6.82 -5.89
C GLU A 76 1.61 -7.15 -4.87
N MET A 77 1.50 -8.32 -4.23
CA MET A 77 2.42 -8.76 -3.19
C MET A 77 2.73 -10.25 -3.37
N PRO A 78 3.99 -10.70 -3.19
CA PRO A 78 4.32 -12.13 -3.21
C PRO A 78 3.47 -12.95 -2.26
N THR A 79 3.10 -14.17 -2.65
CA THR A 79 2.26 -15.03 -1.82
C THR A 79 2.94 -15.51 -0.53
N ASP A 80 4.26 -15.41 -0.47
CA ASP A 80 5.12 -15.77 0.65
C ASP A 80 5.55 -14.56 1.50
N ALA A 81 5.13 -13.33 1.12
CA ALA A 81 5.44 -12.14 1.88
C ALA A 81 4.58 -12.06 3.17
N GLN A 82 5.15 -11.43 4.20
CA GLN A 82 4.56 -11.37 5.54
C GLN A 82 3.61 -10.18 5.70
N LEU A 83 2.66 -10.27 6.64
CA LEU A 83 1.72 -9.18 6.92
C LEU A 83 2.41 -7.89 7.38
N ILE A 84 3.59 -7.99 8.00
CA ILE A 84 4.39 -6.82 8.36
C ILE A 84 4.83 -6.02 7.12
N GLU A 85 5.19 -6.70 6.03
CA GLU A 85 5.58 -6.02 4.78
C GLU A 85 4.40 -5.28 4.14
N LEU A 86 3.19 -5.85 4.27
CA LEU A 86 1.96 -5.19 3.85
C LEU A 86 1.65 -3.97 4.72
N ASP A 87 1.82 -4.09 6.04
CA ASP A 87 1.62 -2.98 6.97
C ASP A 87 2.58 -1.83 6.68
N ASP A 88 3.88 -2.12 6.57
CA ASP A 88 4.92 -1.14 6.25
C ASP A 88 4.62 -0.41 4.94
N PHE A 89 4.17 -1.14 3.92
CA PHE A 89 3.77 -0.54 2.64
C PHE A 89 2.59 0.42 2.80
N ILE A 90 1.55 0.02 3.55
CA ILE A 90 0.34 0.85 3.74
C ILE A 90 0.70 2.12 4.52
N ARG A 91 1.54 2.02 5.55
CA ARG A 91 2.06 3.17 6.31
C ARG A 91 2.88 4.10 5.45
N ALA A 92 3.78 3.58 4.62
CA ALA A 92 4.62 4.41 3.77
C ALA A 92 3.84 5.16 2.68
N VAL A 93 2.71 4.60 2.20
CA VAL A 93 2.01 5.13 1.02
C VAL A 93 0.72 5.88 1.36
N TRP A 94 0.03 5.51 2.44
CA TRP A 94 -1.34 5.95 2.67
C TRP A 94 -1.56 6.55 4.06
N VAL A 95 -1.16 5.87 5.11
CA VAL A 95 -1.38 6.34 6.48
C VAL A 95 -0.10 6.98 7.00
N GLU A 96 -0.01 8.32 6.88
CA GLU A 96 1.05 9.12 7.49
C GLU A 96 1.33 8.61 8.91
N CYS A 97 2.59 8.27 9.16
CA CYS A 97 3.07 7.44 10.25
C CYS A 97 2.98 8.13 11.62
N CYS A 98 1.76 8.24 12.13
CA CYS A 98 1.54 8.37 13.56
C CYS A 98 1.55 6.96 14.16
N ASP A 99 2.24 6.80 15.29
CA ASP A 99 2.61 5.59 16.02
C ASP A 99 1.41 4.70 16.46
N HIS A 100 0.59 4.27 15.52
CA HIS A 100 -0.66 3.56 15.76
C HIS A 100 -0.48 2.07 15.52
N LEU A 101 -1.18 1.27 16.33
CA LEU A 101 -1.33 -0.17 16.14
C LEU A 101 -1.96 -0.48 14.76
N SER A 102 -1.39 -1.45 14.06
CA SER A 102 -2.03 -2.08 12.91
C SER A 102 -2.53 -3.47 13.27
N ALA A 103 -3.67 -3.85 12.69
CA ALA A 103 -4.24 -5.17 12.89
C ALA A 103 -4.88 -5.72 11.61
N PHE A 104 -4.76 -7.04 11.43
CA PHE A 104 -5.33 -7.79 10.31
C PHE A 104 -6.19 -8.94 10.84
N GLN A 105 -7.45 -9.00 10.40
CA GLN A 105 -8.35 -10.14 10.63
C GLN A 105 -8.47 -10.95 9.33
N ILE A 106 -8.10 -12.23 9.36
CA ILE A 106 -8.19 -13.15 8.23
C ILE A 106 -8.96 -14.40 8.67
N GLY A 107 -10.24 -14.48 8.28
CA GLY A 107 -11.13 -15.53 8.81
C GLY A 107 -11.24 -15.39 10.32
N GLU A 108 -10.87 -16.44 11.06
CA GLU A 108 -10.86 -16.46 12.53
C GLU A 108 -9.53 -15.98 13.14
N PHE A 109 -8.49 -15.76 12.32
CA PHE A 109 -7.17 -15.37 12.81
C PHE A 109 -7.04 -13.86 12.91
N TYR A 110 -6.49 -13.40 14.03
CA TYR A 110 -6.19 -12.00 14.32
C TYR A 110 -4.68 -11.81 14.47
N TYR A 111 -4.13 -10.82 13.78
CA TYR A 111 -2.72 -10.43 13.82
C TYR A 111 -2.62 -8.96 14.18
N GLU A 112 -1.69 -8.61 15.06
CA GLU A 112 -1.45 -7.23 15.49
C GLU A 112 0.04 -6.89 15.44
N SER A 113 0.32 -5.61 15.19
CA SER A 113 1.65 -5.02 15.18
C SER A 113 1.59 -3.71 15.96
N GLU A 114 2.29 -3.68 17.10
CA GLU A 114 2.58 -2.44 17.82
C GLU A 114 3.89 -1.86 17.27
N PRO A 115 3.94 -0.54 17.02
CA PRO A 115 5.22 0.09 16.73
C PRO A 115 6.15 -0.02 17.96
N PRO A 116 7.47 -0.05 17.75
CA PRO A 116 8.42 -0.10 18.86
C PRO A 116 8.19 1.12 19.75
N SER A 117 7.81 0.87 21.01
CA SER A 117 7.64 1.94 21.99
C SER A 117 8.92 2.76 22.05
N PHE A 118 8.83 4.06 21.77
CA PHE A 118 9.94 4.97 21.98
C PHE A 118 10.17 5.04 23.48
N ASP A 119 11.22 4.37 23.96
CA ASP A 119 11.54 4.35 25.38
C ASP A 119 12.13 5.72 25.78
N PHE A 120 11.26 6.58 26.30
CA PHE A 120 11.65 7.90 26.81
C PHE A 120 12.63 7.81 28.00
N SER A 121 12.87 6.63 28.59
CA SER A 121 13.78 6.49 29.72
C SER A 121 15.25 6.73 29.38
N ASN A 122 15.62 6.74 28.10
CA ASN A 122 16.98 7.04 27.62
C ASN A 122 17.11 8.43 26.96
N ILE A 123 16.10 9.30 27.07
CA ILE A 123 16.26 10.70 26.65
C ILE A 123 17.04 11.45 27.74
N GLU A 124 18.34 11.61 27.50
CA GLU A 124 19.13 12.62 28.20
C GLU A 124 18.67 14.01 27.71
N ILE A 125 17.95 14.73 28.56
CA ILE A 125 17.66 16.15 28.34
C ILE A 125 18.99 16.88 28.50
N LEU A 126 19.67 17.10 27.37
CA LEU A 126 20.87 17.94 27.35
C LEU A 126 20.46 19.34 27.80
N ASN A 127 21.16 19.85 28.81
CA ASN A 127 20.96 21.22 29.23
C ASN A 127 21.29 22.16 28.05
N PRO A 128 20.57 23.27 27.87
CA PRO A 128 20.81 24.18 26.75
C PRO A 128 22.25 24.74 26.69
N ASP A 129 22.99 24.68 27.80
CA ASP A 129 24.40 25.08 27.87
C ASP A 129 25.38 24.03 27.30
N GLU A 130 24.98 22.75 27.20
CA GLU A 130 25.83 21.67 26.62
C GLU A 130 25.67 21.54 25.10
N ALA A 131 24.52 21.94 24.54
CA ALA A 131 24.28 21.90 23.09
C ALA A 131 25.16 22.90 22.30
N ALA A 132 25.72 23.90 22.98
CA ALA A 132 26.56 24.94 22.36
C ALA A 132 28.01 24.50 22.09
N SER A 133 28.42 23.28 22.48
CA SER A 133 29.81 22.80 22.33
C SER A 133 29.98 21.70 21.26
N MET A 134 28.91 21.31 20.57
CA MET A 134 29.01 20.39 19.43
C MET A 134 29.36 21.21 18.18
N GLU A 135 30.65 21.50 17.98
CA GLU A 135 31.14 22.13 16.75
C GLU A 135 30.88 21.23 15.53
N VAL A 136 30.69 21.89 14.38
CA VAL A 136 30.28 21.37 13.07
C VAL A 136 31.29 20.40 12.45
#